data_AF-A0A6I9MZC9-F1
#
_entry.id   AF-A0A6I9MZC9-F1
#
_cell.length_a   1.000
_cell.length_b   1.000
_cell.length_c   1.000
_cell.angle_alpha   90.00
_cell.angle_beta   90.00
_cell.angle_gamma   90.00
#
_symmetry.space_group_name_H-M   'P 1'
#
loop_
_entity.id
_entity.type
_entity.pdbx_description
1 polymer ?
#
loop_
_entity_poly.entity_id
_entity_poly.type
_entity_poly.pdbx_seq_one_letter_code
_entity_poly.pdbx_strand_id
1 'polypeptide(L)'
;MMEWLKKCLKAIVSAKVREYVKDYCKRNGLLTLSVFAVVTGCVLGFVLRTYNLSTQAKIYFSFPGELLMRMLKMLILPLITSSLMSGLSAMDTKASGRLGFLTITYYLWTTFIAVIVGIVLVLVIHPGTGTEKDGHHSHSGPVMTSADALLDLIRNMIPSNLIEATFQQYRTDLVPIVQNSDVKESQANFVYVMPDYHNPQLGHPVFLEITPAPDLKYKIVPSTSKGMNVLGIVIFSATM
;
A
#
# COMPACT_ATOMS: atom_id res chain seq x y z
N MET A 1 -34.02 55.71 -7.15
CA MET A 1 -34.85 54.70 -7.85
C MET A 1 -34.05 53.45 -8.28
N MET A 2 -32.92 53.60 -8.96
CA MET A 2 -32.10 52.48 -9.47
C MET A 2 -31.45 51.59 -8.36
N GLU A 3 -30.97 52.21 -7.27
CA GLU A 3 -30.36 51.51 -6.12
C GLU A 3 -31.36 50.64 -5.33
N TRP A 4 -32.61 51.08 -5.25
CA TRP A 4 -33.68 50.34 -4.58
C TRP A 4 -34.07 49.08 -5.39
N LEU A 5 -34.10 49.21 -6.72
CA LEU A 5 -34.37 48.10 -7.63
C LEU A 5 -33.28 47.02 -7.56
N LYS A 6 -32.00 47.40 -7.48
CA LYS A 6 -30.88 46.46 -7.33
C LYS A 6 -30.94 45.68 -6.01
N LYS A 7 -31.30 46.34 -4.91
CA LYS A 7 -31.47 45.67 -3.60
C LYS A 7 -32.64 44.68 -3.63
N CYS A 8 -33.78 45.06 -4.20
CA CYS A 8 -34.90 44.14 -4.38
C CYS A 8 -34.57 42.97 -5.31
N LEU A 9 -33.90 43.21 -6.45
CA LEU A 9 -33.50 42.16 -7.36
C LEU A 9 -32.51 41.19 -6.69
N LYS A 10 -31.54 41.71 -5.93
CA LYS A 10 -30.57 40.90 -5.18
C LYS A 10 -31.23 40.09 -4.07
N ALA A 11 -32.22 40.66 -3.38
CA ALA A 11 -32.99 39.96 -2.35
C ALA A 11 -33.89 38.86 -2.95
N ILE A 12 -34.56 39.13 -4.07
CA ILE A 12 -35.43 38.16 -4.77
C ILE A 12 -34.61 37.04 -5.40
N VAL A 13 -33.50 37.36 -6.07
CA VAL A 13 -32.55 36.37 -6.61
C VAL A 13 -31.97 35.54 -5.47
N SER A 14 -31.57 36.16 -4.35
CA SER A 14 -31.06 35.43 -3.19
C SER A 14 -32.11 34.52 -2.55
N ALA A 15 -33.38 34.93 -2.47
CA ALA A 15 -34.46 34.11 -1.92
C ALA A 15 -34.76 32.89 -2.79
N LYS A 16 -34.92 33.09 -4.11
CA LYS A 16 -35.21 32.03 -5.07
C LYS A 16 -34.02 31.06 -5.24
N VAL A 17 -32.80 31.59 -5.23
CA VAL A 17 -31.57 30.77 -5.25
C VAL A 17 -31.42 29.98 -3.95
N ARG A 18 -31.69 30.57 -2.79
CA ARG A 18 -31.61 29.88 -1.49
C ARG A 18 -32.63 28.74 -1.40
N GLU A 19 -33.83 28.94 -1.92
CA GLU A 19 -34.86 27.90 -1.98
C GLU A 19 -34.47 26.78 -2.94
N TYR A 20 -33.97 27.11 -4.14
CA TYR A 20 -33.43 26.14 -5.08
C TYR A 20 -32.24 25.35 -4.52
N VAL A 21 -31.30 26.01 -3.84
CA VAL A 21 -30.15 25.36 -3.19
C VAL A 21 -30.61 24.46 -2.04
N LYS A 22 -31.63 24.86 -1.27
CA LYS A 22 -32.20 24.05 -0.19
C LYS A 22 -32.86 22.78 -0.75
N ASP A 23 -33.61 22.90 -1.83
CA ASP A 23 -34.24 21.75 -2.49
C ASP A 23 -33.23 20.84 -3.18
N TYR A 24 -32.21 21.41 -3.82
CA TYR A 24 -31.10 20.66 -4.40
C TYR A 24 -30.30 19.93 -3.31
N CYS A 25 -29.99 20.58 -2.20
CA CYS A 25 -29.28 20.00 -1.06
C CYS A 25 -30.12 18.91 -0.36
N LYS A 26 -31.45 19.05 -0.30
CA LYS A 26 -32.32 17.96 0.17
C LYS A 26 -32.28 16.74 -0.74
N ARG A 27 -32.22 16.93 -2.06
CA ARG A 27 -32.18 15.83 -3.04
C ARG A 27 -30.80 15.18 -3.12
N ASN A 28 -29.73 15.97 -3.08
CA ASN A 28 -28.35 15.56 -3.32
C ASN A 28 -27.43 15.82 -2.11
N GLY A 29 -27.97 15.66 -0.89
CA GLY A 29 -27.29 16.05 0.35
C GLY A 29 -25.95 15.35 0.55
N LEU A 30 -25.87 14.03 0.33
CA LEU A 30 -24.64 13.27 0.53
C LEU A 30 -23.52 13.69 -0.45
N LEU A 31 -23.87 13.91 -1.72
CA LEU A 31 -22.90 14.31 -2.75
C LEU A 31 -22.39 15.73 -2.51
N THR A 32 -23.28 16.67 -2.17
CA THR A 32 -22.88 18.05 -1.89
C THR A 32 -22.02 18.15 -0.62
N LEU A 33 -22.36 17.36 0.41
CA LEU A 33 -21.57 17.28 1.65
C LEU A 33 -20.19 16.66 1.40
N SER A 34 -20.07 15.59 0.60
CA SER A 34 -18.78 14.96 0.33
C SER A 34 -17.84 15.87 -0.46
N VAL A 35 -18.35 16.57 -1.48
CA VAL A 35 -17.56 17.57 -2.23
C VAL A 35 -17.11 18.70 -1.31
N PHE A 36 -18.01 19.22 -0.47
CA PHE A 36 -17.66 20.25 0.51
C PHE A 36 -16.62 19.76 1.53
N ALA A 37 -16.73 18.52 2.02
CA ALA A 37 -15.77 17.91 2.93
C ALA A 37 -14.37 17.77 2.31
N VAL A 38 -14.26 17.41 1.03
CA VAL A 38 -12.97 17.35 0.32
C VAL A 38 -12.36 18.74 0.19
N VAL A 39 -13.14 19.73 -0.26
CA VAL A 39 -12.63 21.11 -0.44
C VAL A 39 -12.18 21.71 0.89
N THR A 40 -13.02 21.61 1.91
CA THR A 40 -12.68 22.10 3.26
C THR A 40 -11.49 21.35 3.86
N GLY A 41 -11.41 20.02 3.68
CA GLY A 41 -10.28 19.20 4.12
C GLY A 41 -8.96 19.60 3.46
N CYS A 42 -8.96 19.85 2.15
CA CYS A 42 -7.78 20.36 1.44
C CYS A 42 -7.35 21.74 1.97
N VAL A 43 -8.28 22.68 2.08
CA VAL A 43 -8.00 24.04 2.59
C VAL A 43 -7.44 23.97 4.01
N LEU A 44 -8.09 23.21 4.90
CA LEU A 44 -7.63 23.05 6.27
C LEU A 44 -6.24 22.39 6.31
N GLY A 45 -6.00 21.35 5.50
CA GLY A 45 -4.70 20.69 5.41
C GLY A 45 -3.57 21.63 4.99
N PHE A 46 -3.81 22.50 4.00
CA PHE A 46 -2.84 23.53 3.60
C PHE A 46 -2.60 24.56 4.70
N VAL A 47 -3.66 25.02 5.37
CA VAL A 47 -3.55 25.99 6.48
C VAL A 47 -2.77 25.39 7.65
N LEU A 48 -3.13 24.18 8.10
CA LEU A 48 -2.45 23.49 9.22
C LEU A 48 -0.98 23.17 8.90
N ARG A 49 -0.62 22.98 7.62
CA ARG A 49 0.77 22.76 7.20
C ARG A 49 1.66 23.96 7.52
N THR A 50 1.14 25.19 7.38
CA THR A 50 1.91 26.42 7.66
C THR A 50 2.24 26.59 9.15
N TYR A 51 1.39 26.06 10.04
CA TYR A 51 1.54 26.23 11.50
C TYR A 51 2.50 25.23 12.18
N ASN A 52 3.16 24.33 11.44
CA ASN A 52 4.17 23.37 11.95
C ASN A 52 3.78 22.69 13.27
N LEU A 53 2.59 22.09 13.33
CA LEU A 53 2.06 21.43 14.53
C LEU A 53 2.95 20.27 15.02
N SER A 54 2.96 20.07 16.35
CA SER A 54 3.57 18.91 17.01
C SER A 54 2.95 17.59 16.54
N THR A 55 3.72 16.51 16.53
CA THR A 55 3.30 15.16 16.10
C THR A 55 2.04 14.67 16.83
N GLN A 56 1.92 14.96 18.12
CA GLN A 56 0.74 14.56 18.92
C GLN A 56 -0.54 15.26 18.45
N ALA A 57 -0.46 16.56 18.13
CA ALA A 57 -1.61 17.32 17.64
C ALA A 57 -2.10 16.80 16.28
N LYS A 58 -1.19 16.35 15.40
CA LYS A 58 -1.55 15.73 14.12
C LYS A 58 -2.32 14.43 14.31
N ILE A 59 -1.90 13.59 15.27
CA ILE A 59 -2.58 12.33 15.59
C ILE A 59 -4.02 12.62 16.02
N TYR A 60 -4.23 13.51 17.00
CA TYR A 60 -5.57 13.86 17.47
C TYR A 60 -6.44 14.49 16.39
N PHE A 61 -5.86 15.34 15.54
CA PHE A 61 -6.59 15.96 14.43
C PHE A 61 -7.03 14.91 13.38
N SER A 62 -6.21 13.89 13.11
CA SER A 62 -6.52 12.82 12.15
C SER A 62 -7.49 11.74 12.67
N PHE A 63 -7.78 11.74 13.98
CA PHE A 63 -8.55 10.71 14.66
C PHE A 63 -9.95 10.44 14.06
N PRO A 64 -10.76 11.44 13.68
CA PRO A 64 -12.07 11.19 13.05
C PRO A 64 -11.94 10.43 11.71
N GLY A 65 -10.89 10.70 10.94
CA GLY A 65 -10.60 10.00 9.69
C GLY A 65 -10.15 8.55 9.94
N GLU A 66 -9.38 8.32 11.00
CA GLU A 66 -9.00 6.98 11.42
C GLU A 66 -10.23 6.15 11.84
N LEU A 67 -11.16 6.75 12.62
CA LEU A 67 -12.41 6.09 13.00
C LEU A 67 -13.26 5.72 11.78
N LEU A 68 -13.37 6.61 10.78
CA LEU A 68 -14.06 6.32 9.53
C LEU A 68 -13.44 5.10 8.84
N MET A 69 -12.11 5.07 8.70
CA MET A 69 -11.40 3.93 8.09
C MET A 69 -11.62 2.62 8.85
N ARG A 70 -11.68 2.66 10.19
CA ARG A 70 -11.98 1.47 11.01
C ARG A 70 -13.41 0.98 10.81
N MET A 71 -14.40 1.88 10.77
CA MET A 71 -15.80 1.52 10.51
C MET A 71 -15.98 0.89 9.12
N LEU A 72 -15.38 1.49 8.08
CA LEU A 72 -15.46 0.94 6.72
C LEU A 72 -14.82 -0.44 6.64
N LYS A 73 -13.61 -0.64 7.20
CA LYS A 73 -12.92 -1.94 7.19
C LYS A 73 -13.70 -3.05 7.90
N MET A 74 -14.41 -2.72 8.98
CA MET A 74 -15.24 -3.68 9.72
C MET A 74 -16.42 -4.20 8.87
N LEU A 75 -16.98 -3.36 7.98
CA LEU A 75 -18.12 -3.74 7.13
C LEU A 75 -17.72 -4.58 5.92
N ILE A 76 -16.47 -4.48 5.45
CA ILE A 76 -16.03 -5.16 4.22
C ILE A 76 -16.20 -6.68 4.32
N LEU A 77 -15.76 -7.29 5.44
CA LEU A 77 -15.78 -8.74 5.62
C LEU A 77 -17.19 -9.34 5.52
N PRO A 78 -18.18 -8.93 6.34
CA PRO A 78 -19.52 -9.51 6.27
C PRO A 78 -20.23 -9.15 4.96
N LEU A 79 -19.96 -7.98 4.38
CA LEU A 79 -20.62 -7.54 3.16
C LEU A 79 -20.14 -8.34 1.95
N ILE A 80 -18.84 -8.61 1.82
CA ILE A 80 -18.30 -9.39 0.71
C ILE A 80 -18.81 -10.84 0.76
N THR A 81 -18.71 -11.51 1.91
CA THR A 81 -19.10 -12.93 2.03
C THR A 81 -20.59 -13.12 1.78
N SER A 82 -21.45 -12.31 2.41
CA SER A 82 -22.90 -12.43 2.26
C SER A 82 -23.39 -12.04 0.86
N SER A 83 -22.87 -10.95 0.27
CA SER A 83 -23.30 -10.50 -1.05
C SER A 83 -22.86 -11.44 -2.17
N LEU A 84 -21.65 -11.99 -2.12
CA LEU A 84 -21.17 -12.95 -3.11
C LEU A 84 -21.94 -14.28 -3.02
N MET A 85 -22.09 -14.83 -1.81
CA MET A 85 -22.83 -16.07 -1.59
C MET A 85 -24.28 -15.94 -2.10
N SER A 86 -24.98 -14.88 -1.67
CA SER A 86 -26.37 -14.64 -2.11
C SER A 86 -26.46 -14.33 -3.61
N GLY A 87 -25.48 -13.61 -4.17
CA GLY A 87 -25.48 -13.23 -5.58
C GLY A 87 -25.27 -14.43 -6.51
N LEU A 88 -24.38 -15.33 -6.14
CA LEU A 88 -24.09 -16.54 -6.93
C LEU A 88 -25.14 -17.63 -6.72
N SER A 89 -25.67 -17.77 -5.49
CA SER A 89 -26.75 -18.72 -5.19
C SER A 89 -28.05 -18.42 -5.96
N ALA A 90 -28.31 -17.15 -6.30
CA ALA A 90 -29.50 -16.75 -7.06
C ALA A 90 -29.40 -17.02 -8.58
N MET A 91 -28.24 -17.46 -9.08
CA MET A 91 -27.97 -17.64 -10.52
C MET A 91 -27.72 -19.10 -10.87
N ASP A 92 -28.16 -19.54 -12.06
CA ASP A 92 -27.82 -20.85 -12.59
C ASP A 92 -26.31 -21.00 -12.79
N THR A 93 -25.76 -22.19 -12.53
CA THR A 93 -24.32 -22.49 -12.65
C THR A 93 -23.75 -22.16 -14.04
N LYS A 94 -24.51 -22.43 -15.10
CA LYS A 94 -24.14 -22.09 -16.49
C LYS A 94 -24.15 -20.57 -16.74
N ALA A 95 -25.11 -19.86 -16.15
CA ALA A 95 -25.22 -18.41 -16.29
C ALA A 95 -24.09 -17.70 -15.51
N SER A 96 -23.82 -18.14 -14.28
CA SER A 96 -22.72 -17.66 -13.43
C SER A 96 -21.36 -17.85 -14.10
N GLY A 97 -21.09 -19.04 -14.67
CA GLY A 97 -19.85 -19.31 -15.40
C GLY A 97 -19.66 -18.41 -16.63
N ARG A 98 -20.72 -18.17 -17.43
CA ARG A 98 -20.66 -17.27 -18.59
C ARG A 98 -20.43 -15.83 -18.18
N LEU A 99 -21.10 -15.36 -17.13
CA LEU A 99 -20.95 -14.01 -16.60
C LEU A 99 -19.54 -13.82 -16.01
N GLY A 100 -19.02 -14.81 -15.30
CA GLY A 100 -17.67 -14.83 -14.76
C GLY A 100 -16.61 -14.74 -15.85
N PHE A 101 -16.70 -15.57 -16.89
CA PHE A 101 -15.77 -15.52 -18.03
C PHE A 101 -15.80 -14.16 -18.73
N LEU A 102 -17.00 -13.64 -19.03
CA LEU A 102 -17.14 -12.31 -19.65
C LEU A 102 -16.51 -11.21 -18.78
N THR A 103 -16.70 -11.29 -17.46
CA THR A 103 -16.14 -10.34 -16.50
C THR A 103 -14.62 -10.42 -16.44
N ILE A 104 -14.04 -11.62 -16.39
CA ILE A 104 -12.58 -11.83 -16.39
C ILE A 104 -11.97 -11.29 -17.68
N THR A 105 -12.52 -11.64 -18.85
CA THR A 105 -12.04 -11.14 -20.14
C THR A 105 -12.15 -9.62 -20.22
N TYR A 106 -13.26 -9.03 -19.76
CA TYR A 106 -13.44 -7.59 -19.72
C TYR A 106 -12.39 -6.90 -18.83
N TYR A 107 -12.12 -7.41 -17.63
CA TYR A 107 -11.10 -6.83 -16.75
C TYR A 107 -9.69 -6.97 -17.30
N LEU A 108 -9.33 -8.13 -17.86
CA LEU A 108 -8.01 -8.32 -18.50
C LEU A 108 -7.80 -7.36 -19.67
N TRP A 109 -8.82 -7.19 -20.52
CA TRP A 109 -8.73 -6.29 -21.67
C TRP A 109 -8.60 -4.82 -21.27
N THR A 110 -9.44 -4.37 -20.33
CA THR A 110 -9.44 -2.97 -19.88
C THR A 110 -8.17 -2.62 -19.07
N THR A 111 -7.69 -3.53 -18.23
CA THR A 111 -6.42 -3.34 -17.50
C THR A 111 -5.22 -3.30 -18.45
N PHE A 112 -5.19 -4.17 -19.46
CA PHE A 112 -4.13 -4.14 -20.48
C PHE A 112 -4.08 -2.80 -21.21
N ILE A 113 -5.23 -2.29 -21.68
CA ILE A 113 -5.31 -0.97 -22.31
C ILE A 113 -4.88 0.14 -21.34
N ALA A 114 -5.35 0.11 -20.09
CA ALA A 114 -4.99 1.11 -19.08
C ALA A 114 -3.49 1.13 -18.78
N VAL A 115 -2.84 -0.04 -18.71
CA VAL A 115 -1.39 -0.16 -18.51
C VAL A 115 -0.63 0.42 -19.70
N ILE A 116 -1.03 0.13 -20.94
CA ILE A 116 -0.40 0.72 -22.14
C ILE A 116 -0.52 2.24 -22.10
N VAL A 117 -1.71 2.78 -21.86
CA VAL A 117 -1.93 4.22 -21.77
C VAL A 117 -1.11 4.84 -20.65
N GLY A 118 -1.04 4.19 -19.48
CA GLY A 118 -0.22 4.64 -18.35
C GLY A 118 1.27 4.69 -18.66
N ILE A 119 1.79 3.65 -19.33
CA ILE A 119 3.20 3.58 -19.77
C ILE A 119 3.49 4.66 -20.82
N VAL A 120 2.61 4.83 -21.81
CA VAL A 120 2.77 5.90 -22.81
C VAL A 120 2.76 7.28 -22.14
N LEU A 121 1.82 7.53 -21.22
CA LEU A 121 1.71 8.82 -20.54
C LEU A 121 2.93 9.14 -19.66
N VAL A 122 3.44 8.17 -18.88
CA VAL A 122 4.63 8.37 -18.04
C VAL A 122 5.89 8.58 -18.88
N LEU A 123 6.00 7.90 -20.03
CA LEU A 123 7.11 8.08 -20.97
C LEU A 123 6.98 9.35 -21.81
N VAL A 124 5.81 9.97 -21.93
CA VAL A 124 5.68 11.26 -22.63
C VAL A 124 5.97 12.40 -21.65
N ILE A 125 5.35 12.37 -20.48
CA ILE A 125 5.45 13.45 -19.49
C ILE A 125 6.79 13.41 -18.73
N HIS A 126 7.39 12.22 -18.58
CA HIS A 126 8.59 11.98 -17.75
C HIS A 126 8.52 12.66 -16.37
N PRO A 127 7.48 12.38 -15.56
CA PRO A 127 7.35 13.04 -14.26
C PRO A 127 8.51 12.64 -13.33
N GLY A 128 9.24 13.63 -12.81
CA GLY A 128 10.32 13.42 -11.85
C GLY A 128 11.74 13.75 -12.33
N THR A 129 11.92 14.15 -13.60
CA THR A 129 13.18 14.67 -14.14
C THR A 129 13.48 16.07 -13.58
N GLY A 130 13.93 16.14 -12.32
CA GLY A 130 14.26 17.42 -11.66
C GLY A 130 14.19 17.40 -10.13
N THR A 131 13.77 16.28 -9.52
CA THR A 131 13.91 16.08 -8.08
C THR A 131 15.13 15.19 -7.83
N GLU A 132 16.27 15.78 -7.47
CA GLU A 132 17.37 15.03 -6.84
C GLU A 132 16.84 14.47 -5.52
N LYS A 133 16.43 13.22 -5.55
CA LYS A 133 16.16 12.46 -4.34
C LYS A 133 17.50 11.94 -3.84
N ASP A 134 18.25 12.78 -3.12
CA ASP A 134 19.43 12.42 -2.33
C ASP A 134 19.07 11.56 -1.10
N GLY A 135 18.14 10.64 -1.29
CA GLY A 135 17.56 9.79 -0.27
C GLY A 135 17.11 8.50 -0.90
N HIS A 136 17.95 7.91 -1.75
CA HIS A 136 17.90 6.46 -1.99
C HIS A 136 18.13 5.78 -0.63
N HIS A 137 17.05 5.65 0.14
CA HIS A 137 16.86 4.49 0.98
C HIS A 137 16.89 3.30 0.02
N SER A 138 18.09 2.84 -0.28
CA SER A 138 18.32 1.48 -0.74
C SER A 138 17.64 0.63 0.31
N HIS A 139 16.42 0.20 0.03
CA HIS A 139 15.77 -0.85 0.78
C HIS A 139 16.71 -2.04 0.65
N SER A 140 17.63 -2.18 1.61
CA SER A 140 18.60 -3.27 1.73
C SER A 140 17.89 -4.52 2.24
N GLY A 141 16.68 -4.75 1.72
CA GLY A 141 15.94 -5.98 1.87
C GLY A 141 16.14 -6.81 0.60
N PRO A 142 16.29 -8.13 0.71
CA PRO A 142 16.32 -8.99 -0.45
C PRO A 142 15.10 -8.74 -1.34
N VAL A 143 15.36 -8.56 -2.64
CA VAL A 143 14.32 -8.40 -3.65
C VAL A 143 13.56 -9.71 -3.79
N MET A 144 12.27 -9.71 -3.46
CA MET A 144 11.39 -10.83 -3.74
C MET A 144 11.44 -11.14 -5.23
N THR A 145 11.71 -12.38 -5.61
CA THR A 145 11.62 -12.76 -7.02
C THR A 145 10.15 -12.73 -7.46
N SER A 146 9.91 -12.36 -8.72
CA SER A 146 8.57 -12.31 -9.31
C SER A 146 7.84 -13.65 -9.21
N ALA A 147 8.59 -14.77 -9.23
CA ALA A 147 8.05 -16.10 -9.05
C ALA A 147 7.46 -16.30 -7.64
N ASP A 148 8.15 -15.85 -6.60
CA ASP A 148 7.69 -15.96 -5.21
C ASP A 148 6.44 -15.12 -4.98
N ALA A 149 6.35 -13.93 -5.59
CA ALA A 149 5.15 -13.10 -5.53
C ALA A 149 3.93 -13.78 -6.21
N LEU A 150 4.14 -14.46 -7.34
CA LEU A 150 3.09 -15.24 -8.01
C LEU A 150 2.67 -16.43 -7.14
N LEU A 151 3.63 -17.16 -6.57
CA LEU A 151 3.35 -18.28 -5.67
C LEU A 151 2.57 -17.81 -4.44
N ASP A 152 2.91 -16.67 -3.85
CA ASP A 152 2.18 -16.05 -2.75
C ASP A 152 0.75 -15.67 -3.15
N LEU A 153 0.54 -15.15 -4.37
CA LEU A 153 -0.81 -14.87 -4.89
C LEU A 153 -1.67 -16.14 -4.92
N ILE A 154 -1.12 -17.24 -5.46
CA ILE A 154 -1.84 -18.52 -5.54
C ILE A 154 -2.11 -19.09 -4.13
N ARG A 155 -1.13 -19.02 -3.22
CA ARG A 155 -1.31 -19.44 -1.82
C ARG A 155 -2.39 -18.62 -1.10
N ASN A 156 -2.50 -17.33 -1.40
CA ASN A 156 -3.58 -16.48 -0.86
C ASN A 156 -4.94 -16.76 -1.51
N MET A 157 -4.99 -17.25 -2.75
CA MET A 157 -6.25 -17.65 -3.40
C MET A 157 -6.92 -18.83 -2.69
N ILE A 158 -6.14 -19.77 -2.15
CA ILE A 158 -6.66 -20.93 -1.40
C ILE A 158 -6.07 -20.90 0.03
N PRO A 159 -6.69 -20.17 0.97
CA PRO A 159 -6.15 -20.06 2.33
C PRO A 159 -6.22 -21.40 3.07
N SER A 160 -5.24 -21.67 3.93
CA SER A 160 -5.19 -22.85 4.80
C SER A 160 -6.32 -22.88 5.83
N ASN A 161 -6.79 -21.71 6.27
CA ASN A 161 -7.88 -21.57 7.22
C ASN A 161 -8.69 -20.30 6.92
N LEU A 162 -10.02 -20.45 6.85
CA LEU A 162 -10.93 -19.35 6.55
C LEU A 162 -10.94 -18.27 7.64
N ILE A 163 -10.89 -18.67 8.91
CA ILE A 163 -10.90 -17.74 10.04
C ILE A 163 -9.58 -16.95 10.04
N GLU A 164 -8.45 -17.62 9.83
CA GLU A 164 -7.13 -16.98 9.74
C GLU A 164 -7.07 -15.98 8.57
N ALA A 165 -7.66 -16.32 7.42
CA ALA A 165 -7.73 -15.45 6.25
C ALA A 165 -8.46 -14.12 6.52
N THR A 166 -9.29 -14.03 7.56
CA THR A 166 -9.99 -12.78 7.92
C THR A 166 -9.08 -11.70 8.50
N PHE A 167 -7.92 -12.06 9.06
CA PHE A 167 -7.00 -11.12 9.69
C PHE A 167 -5.53 -11.30 9.28
N GLN A 168 -5.18 -12.38 8.56
CA GLN A 168 -3.84 -12.64 8.05
C GLN A 168 -3.84 -12.97 6.55
N GLN A 169 -2.72 -12.64 5.91
CA GLN A 169 -2.41 -13.01 4.53
C GLN A 169 -1.05 -13.70 4.48
N TYR A 170 -0.90 -14.66 3.58
CA TYR A 170 0.35 -15.38 3.38
C TYR A 170 1.38 -14.47 2.69
N ARG A 171 2.61 -14.44 3.21
CA ARG A 171 3.73 -13.71 2.61
C ARG A 171 5.01 -14.51 2.78
N THR A 172 5.79 -14.60 1.72
CA THR A 172 7.13 -15.15 1.79
C THR A 172 8.11 -14.08 2.27
N ASP A 173 8.89 -14.41 3.29
CA ASP A 173 10.02 -13.58 3.73
C ASP A 173 11.33 -14.25 3.32
N LEU A 174 12.29 -13.44 2.86
CA LEU A 174 13.62 -13.88 2.47
C LEU A 174 14.57 -13.57 3.63
N VAL A 175 14.99 -14.61 4.35
CA VAL A 175 15.94 -14.46 5.46
C VAL A 175 17.33 -14.83 4.95
N PRO A 176 18.33 -13.95 5.09
CA PRO A 176 19.71 -14.31 4.79
C PRO A 176 20.19 -15.34 5.82
N ILE A 177 20.53 -16.53 5.36
CA ILE A 177 21.28 -17.51 6.13
C ILE A 177 22.75 -17.34 5.80
N VAL A 178 23.56 -17.03 6.82
CA VAL A 178 25.02 -17.06 6.71
C VAL A 178 25.41 -18.51 6.53
N GLN A 179 25.89 -18.89 5.34
CA GLN A 179 26.59 -20.15 5.20
C GLN A 179 27.99 -19.93 5.77
N ASN A 180 28.25 -20.52 6.93
CA ASN A 180 29.62 -20.86 7.31
C ASN A 180 30.04 -21.97 6.36
N SER A 181 30.37 -21.61 5.12
CA SER A 181 31.18 -22.48 4.27
C SER A 181 32.42 -22.78 5.09
N ASP A 182 32.66 -24.05 5.43
CA ASP A 182 33.92 -24.49 6.01
C ASP A 182 35.03 -23.82 5.20
N VAL A 183 35.65 -22.80 5.80
CA VAL A 183 36.74 -22.08 5.20
C VAL A 183 37.83 -23.13 5.10
N LYS A 184 38.03 -23.72 3.91
CA LYS A 184 39.34 -24.27 3.58
C LYS A 184 40.28 -23.10 3.76
N GLU A 185 41.01 -23.10 4.87
CA GLU A 185 42.04 -22.15 5.26
C GLU A 185 42.86 -21.75 4.03
N SER A 186 42.46 -20.69 3.33
CA SER A 186 43.36 -19.98 2.45
C SER A 186 43.91 -18.86 3.31
N GLN A 187 44.92 -19.22 4.09
CA GLN A 187 45.67 -18.32 4.96
C GLN A 187 46.30 -17.20 4.12
N ALA A 188 45.61 -16.06 4.01
CA ALA A 188 46.29 -14.81 3.69
C ALA A 188 46.80 -14.21 5.01
N ASN A 189 47.92 -14.76 5.50
CA ASN A 189 48.57 -14.29 6.73
C ASN A 189 49.32 -12.98 6.44
N PHE A 190 48.73 -11.85 6.83
CA PHE A 190 49.45 -10.57 6.84
C PHE A 190 50.16 -10.40 8.18
N VAL A 191 51.48 -10.26 8.14
CA VAL A 191 52.32 -10.07 9.32
C VAL A 191 52.45 -8.58 9.60
N TYR A 192 51.81 -8.09 10.66
CA TYR A 192 52.06 -6.75 11.18
C TYR A 192 53.07 -6.86 12.33
N VAL A 193 54.24 -6.25 12.15
CA VAL A 193 55.31 -6.27 13.16
C VAL A 193 55.05 -5.12 14.12
N MET A 194 54.57 -5.43 15.32
CA MET A 194 54.35 -4.41 16.34
C MET A 194 55.67 -4.16 17.08
N PRO A 195 56.19 -2.92 17.08
CA PRO A 195 57.42 -2.59 17.81
C PRO A 195 57.16 -2.66 19.32
N ASP A 196 58.03 -3.34 20.07
CA ASP A 196 57.95 -3.42 21.51
C ASP A 196 58.53 -2.14 22.16
N TYR A 197 57.80 -1.53 23.11
CA TYR A 197 58.15 -0.23 23.68
C TYR A 197 59.44 -0.27 24.52
N HIS A 198 59.85 -1.44 25.01
CA HIS A 198 61.07 -1.61 25.81
C HIS A 198 62.29 -2.03 24.99
N ASN A 199 62.11 -2.57 23.78
CA ASN A 199 63.22 -2.94 22.90
C ASN A 199 62.81 -2.77 21.42
N PRO A 200 63.11 -1.61 20.80
CA PRO A 200 62.66 -1.31 19.44
C PRO A 200 63.22 -2.23 18.35
N GLN A 201 64.19 -3.10 18.66
CA GLN A 201 64.80 -4.04 17.71
C GLN A 201 64.12 -5.42 17.69
N LEU A 202 63.28 -5.76 18.68
CA LEU A 202 62.45 -6.96 18.68
C LEU A 202 60.99 -6.57 18.42
N GLY A 203 60.59 -6.58 17.15
CA GLY A 203 59.18 -6.54 16.79
C GLY A 203 58.59 -7.96 16.82
N HIS A 204 57.42 -8.13 17.41
CA HIS A 204 56.73 -9.41 17.42
C HIS A 204 55.72 -9.46 16.25
N PRO A 205 55.75 -10.49 15.40
CA PRO A 205 54.82 -10.60 14.28
C PRO A 205 53.43 -10.99 14.78
N VAL A 206 52.44 -10.13 14.54
CA VAL A 206 51.02 -10.42 14.77
C VAL A 206 50.39 -10.76 13.42
N PHE A 207 49.85 -11.97 13.30
CA PHE A 207 49.17 -12.44 12.09
C PHE A 207 47.71 -11.96 12.09
N LEU A 208 47.33 -11.19 11.07
CA LEU A 208 45.96 -10.77 10.86
C LEU A 208 45.27 -11.76 9.90
N GLU A 209 44.40 -12.62 10.44
CA GLU A 209 43.50 -13.42 9.62
C GLU A 209 42.34 -12.55 9.13
N ILE A 210 42.31 -12.27 7.83
CA ILE A 210 41.15 -11.61 7.22
C ILE A 210 40.03 -12.65 7.15
N THR A 211 39.04 -12.55 8.03
CA THR A 211 37.81 -13.33 7.90
C THR A 211 37.16 -12.96 6.56
N PRO A 212 37.03 -13.89 5.60
CA PRO A 212 36.36 -13.60 4.34
C PRO A 212 34.90 -13.24 4.61
N ALA A 213 34.33 -12.36 3.78
CA ALA A 213 32.91 -11.99 3.91
C ALA A 213 32.04 -13.26 3.84
N PRO A 214 31.07 -13.43 4.76
CA PRO A 214 30.23 -14.62 4.79
C PRO A 214 29.42 -14.75 3.51
N ASP A 215 29.36 -15.95 2.93
CA ASP A 215 28.51 -16.23 1.77
C ASP A 215 27.04 -16.24 2.24
N LEU A 216 26.26 -15.28 1.74
CA LEU A 216 24.87 -15.06 2.14
C LEU A 216 23.95 -15.84 1.19
N LYS A 217 23.46 -17.00 1.64
CA LYS A 217 22.38 -17.71 0.92
C LYS A 217 21.04 -17.24 1.46
N TYR A 218 20.08 -16.95 0.59
CA TYR A 218 18.72 -16.60 1.04
C TYR A 218 17.87 -17.85 1.20
N LYS A 219 17.20 -17.98 2.34
CA LYS A 219 16.19 -19.01 2.58
C LYS A 219 14.81 -18.37 2.53
N ILE A 220 13.96 -18.94 1.68
CA ILE A 220 12.53 -18.64 1.60
C ILE A 220 11.86 -19.23 2.84
N VAL A 221 11.29 -18.38 3.70
CA VAL A 221 10.54 -18.82 4.88
C VAL A 221 9.06 -18.40 4.79
N PRO A 222 8.13 -19.28 5.17
CA PRO A 222 6.72 -18.92 5.25
C PRO A 222 6.52 -17.90 6.37
N SER A 223 5.83 -16.81 6.06
CA SER A 223 5.48 -15.75 7.02
C SER A 223 4.03 -15.33 6.81
N THR A 224 3.47 -14.66 7.81
CA THR A 224 2.12 -14.09 7.72
C THR A 224 2.17 -12.59 7.93
N SER A 225 1.48 -11.87 7.07
CA SER A 225 1.35 -10.41 7.15
C SER A 225 0.00 -10.07 7.77
N LYS A 226 -0.03 -9.04 8.63
CA LYS A 226 -1.27 -8.52 9.20
C LYS A 226 -2.11 -7.86 8.11
N GLY A 227 -3.29 -8.40 7.85
CA GLY A 227 -4.18 -7.92 6.81
C GLY A 227 -5.16 -9.00 6.39
N MET A 228 -6.38 -8.61 6.06
CA MET A 228 -7.41 -9.54 5.59
C MET A 228 -7.05 -10.04 4.19
N ASN A 229 -7.00 -11.36 4.01
CA ASN A 229 -6.88 -12.01 2.71
C ASN A 229 -8.24 -12.00 1.99
N VAL A 230 -8.58 -10.86 1.39
CA VAL A 230 -9.83 -10.67 0.65
C VAL A 230 -9.94 -11.64 -0.53
N LEU A 231 -8.83 -11.92 -1.21
CA LEU A 231 -8.79 -12.82 -2.37
C LEU A 231 -9.29 -14.22 -2.00
N GLY A 232 -8.73 -14.82 -0.94
CA GLY A 232 -9.14 -16.14 -0.47
C GLY A 232 -10.60 -16.18 0.00
N ILE A 233 -11.07 -15.13 0.68
CA ILE A 233 -12.46 -15.02 1.15
C ILE A 233 -13.45 -14.96 -0.03
N VAL A 234 -13.13 -14.16 -1.05
CA VAL A 234 -13.96 -14.04 -2.26
C VAL A 234 -14.05 -15.37 -2.99
N ILE A 235 -12.92 -16.07 -3.14
CA ILE A 235 -12.87 -17.34 -3.86
C ILE A 235 -13.61 -18.44 -3.10
N PHE A 236 -13.42 -18.53 -1.78
CA PHE A 236 -14.19 -19.43 -0.93
C PHE A 236 -15.70 -19.16 -1.02
N SER A 237 -16.11 -17.89 -0.91
CA SER A 237 -17.52 -17.49 -0.98
C SER A 237 -18.15 -17.72 -2.35
N ALA A 238 -17.34 -17.79 -3.41
CA ALA A 238 -17.81 -18.06 -4.76
C ALA A 238 -17.93 -19.56 -5.08
N THR A 239 -17.20 -20.41 -4.34
CA THR A 239 -17.22 -21.87 -4.53
C THR A 239 -18.26 -22.60 -3.70
N MET A 240 -18.69 -22.02 -2.58
CA MET A 240 -19.76 -22.54 -1.71
C MET A 240 -21.13 -22.11 -2.20
#